data_AF-A0AAU5BLY2-F1
#
_entry.id   AF-A0AAU5BLY2-F1
#
_cell.length_a   1.000
_cell.length_b   1.000
_cell.length_c   1.000
_cell.angle_alpha   90.00
_cell.angle_beta   90.00
_cell.angle_gamma   90.00
#
_symmetry.space_group_name_H-M   'P 1'
#
loop_
_entity.id
_entity.type
_entity.pdbx_description
1 polymer ?
#
loop_
_entity_poly.entity_id
_entity_poly.type
_entity_poly.pdbx_seq_one_letter_code
_entity_poly.pdbx_strand_id
1 'polypeptide(L)'
;MTAGLPSDEAPAPPPSRPSTHTVLYDPDGLLEAGLPLDRQPYESLIKAVLAWTCPDTLAIRDYHQIALQLTGHARAVAAELRHQADRLPQSSGPRALADLVLREAEEQLSPLPAGTMSCVQARARTVRALYERLDRVVTDSSTAPT
;
A
#
# COMPACT_ATOMS: atom_id res chain seq x y z
N MET A 1 62.77 -29.86 -24.77
CA MET A 1 61.36 -30.08 -25.18
C MET A 1 60.74 -30.91 -24.05
N THR A 2 59.82 -30.45 -23.21
CA THR A 2 58.69 -29.52 -23.43
C THR A 2 58.30 -28.94 -22.06
N ALA A 3 58.11 -27.62 -21.96
CA ALA A 3 57.64 -26.94 -20.76
C ALA A 3 56.11 -26.99 -20.69
N GLY A 4 55.55 -27.40 -19.55
CA GLY A 4 54.11 -27.30 -19.25
C GLY A 4 53.85 -26.14 -18.30
N LEU A 5 53.12 -25.13 -18.78
CA LEU A 5 52.46 -24.13 -17.94
C LEU A 5 51.17 -24.73 -17.36
N PRO A 6 50.78 -24.39 -16.12
CA PRO A 6 49.37 -24.36 -15.77
C PRO A 6 48.90 -22.95 -15.42
N SER A 7 47.95 -22.52 -16.25
CA SER A 7 46.74 -21.74 -15.95
C SER A 7 46.80 -20.64 -14.89
N ASP A 8 46.71 -19.41 -15.41
CA ASP A 8 46.28 -18.20 -14.72
C ASP A 8 44.88 -18.42 -14.10
N GLU A 9 44.81 -18.52 -12.78
CA GLU A 9 43.57 -18.65 -12.01
C GLU A 9 42.94 -17.26 -11.89
N ALA A 10 41.84 -17.03 -12.64
CA ALA A 10 41.09 -15.79 -12.57
C ALA A 10 40.64 -15.55 -11.12
N PRO A 11 40.83 -14.34 -10.55
CA PRO A 11 40.48 -14.05 -9.17
C PRO A 11 38.98 -14.27 -8.94
N ALA A 12 38.65 -14.96 -7.85
CA ALA A 12 37.28 -15.21 -7.41
C ALA A 12 36.45 -13.90 -7.40
N PRO A 13 35.16 -13.94 -7.81
CA PRO A 13 34.32 -12.76 -7.79
C PRO A 13 34.24 -12.19 -6.36
N PRO A 14 34.29 -10.86 -6.20
CA PRO A 14 34.19 -10.25 -4.89
C PRO A 14 32.84 -10.62 -4.23
N PRO A 15 32.80 -10.77 -2.89
CA PRO A 15 31.57 -11.09 -2.20
C PRO A 15 30.52 -10.01 -2.46
N SER A 16 29.31 -10.43 -2.86
CA SER A 16 28.16 -9.54 -3.03
C SER A 16 27.92 -8.77 -1.73
N ARG A 17 28.13 -7.46 -1.74
CA ARG A 17 27.82 -6.60 -0.60
C ARG A 17 26.31 -6.68 -0.31
N PRO A 18 25.87 -6.86 0.94
CA PRO A 18 24.46 -6.78 1.26
C PRO A 18 24.00 -5.35 1.01
N SER A 19 23.10 -5.16 0.04
CA SER A 19 22.52 -3.85 -0.22
C SER A 19 21.77 -3.40 1.03
N THR A 20 22.28 -2.35 1.67
CA THR A 20 21.68 -1.73 2.85
C THR A 20 20.52 -0.88 2.38
N HIS A 21 19.32 -1.45 2.37
CA HIS A 21 18.09 -0.73 2.06
C HIS A 21 17.42 -0.33 3.37
N THR A 22 17.25 0.97 3.59
CA THR A 22 16.47 1.50 4.70
C THR A 22 15.01 1.59 4.29
N VAL A 23 14.16 0.75 4.86
CA VAL A 23 12.71 0.86 4.71
C VAL A 23 12.22 1.92 5.68
N LEU A 24 11.85 3.09 5.16
CA LEU A 24 11.24 4.15 5.94
C LEU A 24 9.74 3.88 6.07
N TYR A 25 9.28 3.67 7.30
CA TYR A 25 7.85 3.65 7.59
C TYR A 25 7.34 5.08 7.62
N ASP A 26 6.50 5.44 6.65
CA ASP A 26 5.75 6.69 6.62
C ASP A 26 4.32 6.40 7.09
N PRO A 27 4.06 6.46 8.40
CA PRO A 27 2.73 6.19 8.93
C PRO A 27 1.72 7.14 8.33
N ASP A 28 2.03 8.40 8.15
CA ASP A 28 1.04 9.43 7.83
C ASP A 28 0.88 9.66 6.32
N GLY A 29 1.65 8.92 5.50
CA GLY A 29 1.61 8.99 4.04
C GLY A 29 2.07 10.35 3.50
N LEU A 30 2.81 11.12 4.29
CA LEU A 30 3.21 12.50 3.96
C LEU A 30 4.23 12.56 2.83
N LEU A 31 5.03 11.51 2.64
CA LEU A 31 6.03 11.42 1.58
C LEU A 31 5.37 11.27 0.20
N GLU A 32 4.19 10.65 0.15
CA GLU A 32 3.48 10.34 -1.10
C GLU A 32 2.28 11.25 -1.36
N ALA A 33 1.89 12.11 -0.40
CA ALA A 33 0.70 12.97 -0.48
C ALA A 33 0.64 13.94 -1.68
N GLY A 34 1.72 14.08 -2.45
CA GLY A 34 1.76 14.87 -3.69
C GLY A 34 2.12 14.08 -4.95
N LEU A 35 2.32 12.76 -4.84
CA LEU A 35 2.59 11.88 -5.96
C LEU A 35 1.30 11.17 -6.40
N PRO A 36 1.15 10.85 -7.69
CA PRO A 36 0.03 10.04 -8.13
C PRO A 36 0.09 8.67 -7.43
N LEU A 37 -1.04 8.24 -6.87
CA LEU A 37 -1.18 6.93 -6.24
C LEU A 37 -0.81 5.83 -7.24
N ASP A 38 0.29 5.12 -7.00
CA ASP A 38 0.61 3.92 -7.78
C ASP A 38 -0.28 2.77 -7.32
N ARG A 39 -1.45 2.63 -7.94
CA ARG A 39 -2.48 1.67 -7.51
C ARG A 39 -2.15 0.22 -7.85
N GLN A 40 -1.46 0.00 -8.96
CA GLN A 40 -1.36 -1.34 -9.56
C GLN A 40 -0.68 -2.37 -8.64
N PRO A 41 0.44 -2.04 -7.96
CA PRO A 41 1.07 -2.97 -7.03
C PRO A 41 0.16 -3.32 -5.85
N TYR A 42 -0.53 -2.31 -5.30
CA TYR A 42 -1.41 -2.49 -4.16
C TYR A 42 -2.70 -3.24 -4.52
N GLU A 43 -3.28 -3.02 -5.69
CA GLU A 43 -4.43 -3.81 -6.18
C GLU A 43 -4.07 -5.29 -6.33
N SER A 44 -2.88 -5.59 -6.84
CA SER A 44 -2.35 -6.96 -6.93
C SER A 44 -2.15 -7.58 -5.54
N LEU A 45 -1.56 -6.84 -4.60
CA LEU A 45 -1.36 -7.27 -3.22
C LEU A 45 -2.69 -7.52 -2.50
N ILE A 46 -3.65 -6.59 -2.60
CA ILE A 46 -4.99 -6.71 -2.01
C ILE A 46 -5.67 -7.97 -2.53
N LYS A 47 -5.64 -8.20 -3.84
CA LYS A 47 -6.24 -9.40 -4.44
C LYS A 47 -5.61 -10.68 -3.88
N ALA A 48 -4.29 -10.71 -3.75
CA ALA A 48 -3.58 -11.86 -3.18
C ALA A 48 -3.94 -12.09 -1.70
N VAL A 49 -3.88 -11.03 -0.88
CA VAL A 49 -4.21 -11.06 0.55
C VAL A 49 -5.64 -11.54 0.81
N LEU A 50 -6.60 -11.04 0.04
CA LEU A 50 -8.01 -11.41 0.19
C LEU A 50 -8.29 -12.85 -0.28
N ALA A 51 -7.43 -13.43 -1.10
CA ALA A 51 -7.52 -14.82 -1.54
C ALA A 51 -6.91 -15.82 -0.52
N TRP A 52 -6.18 -15.34 0.49
CA TRP A 52 -5.61 -16.22 1.50
C TRP A 52 -6.67 -16.88 2.37
N THR A 53 -6.52 -18.20 2.56
CA THR A 53 -7.45 -19.03 3.35
C THR A 53 -6.77 -19.72 4.54
N CYS A 54 -5.43 -19.80 4.56
CA CYS A 54 -4.67 -20.52 5.59
C CYS A 54 -3.82 -19.57 6.44
N PRO A 55 -4.08 -19.42 7.75
CA PRO A 55 -3.41 -18.43 8.61
C PRO A 55 -1.88 -18.61 8.74
N ASP A 56 -1.33 -19.76 8.36
CA ASP A 56 0.11 -20.08 8.42
C ASP A 56 0.83 -19.87 7.08
N THR A 57 0.28 -19.04 6.18
CA THR A 57 0.86 -18.80 4.85
C THR A 57 2.22 -18.06 4.94
N LEU A 58 2.42 -17.21 5.95
CA LEU A 58 3.62 -16.38 6.11
C LEU A 58 4.12 -16.34 7.55
N ALA A 59 5.37 -15.92 7.74
CA ALA A 59 5.88 -15.63 9.08
C ALA A 59 5.19 -14.38 9.68
N ILE A 60 5.10 -14.30 11.01
CA ILE A 60 4.48 -13.18 11.73
C ILE A 60 5.08 -11.82 11.31
N ARG A 61 6.40 -11.78 11.07
CA ARG A 61 7.10 -10.56 10.63
C ARG A 61 6.62 -10.08 9.25
N ASP A 62 6.32 -11.00 8.35
CA ASP A 62 5.85 -10.67 7.01
C ASP A 62 4.40 -10.17 7.06
N TYR A 63 3.53 -10.78 7.88
CA TYR A 63 2.19 -10.25 8.13
C TYR A 63 2.24 -8.83 8.69
N HIS A 64 3.13 -8.58 9.66
CA HIS A 64 3.28 -7.26 10.23
C HIS A 64 3.74 -6.24 9.17
N GLN A 65 4.73 -6.60 8.35
CA GLN A 65 5.23 -5.72 7.30
C GLN A 65 4.17 -5.39 6.25
N ILE A 66 3.40 -6.39 5.81
CA ILE A 66 2.32 -6.19 4.84
C ILE A 66 1.22 -5.32 5.46
N ALA A 67 0.89 -5.53 6.73
CA ALA A 67 -0.10 -4.70 7.42
C ALA A 67 0.35 -3.24 7.51
N LEU A 68 1.63 -2.97 7.80
CA LEU A 68 2.19 -1.62 7.80
C LEU A 68 2.13 -0.97 6.42
N GLN A 69 2.51 -1.72 5.37
CA GLN A 69 2.44 -1.23 3.98
C GLN A 69 1.01 -0.87 3.57
N LEU A 70 0.04 -1.73 3.88
CA LEU A 70 -1.38 -1.47 3.58
C LEU A 70 -1.94 -0.31 4.41
N THR A 71 -1.50 -0.12 5.65
CA THR A 71 -1.90 1.04 6.48
C THR A 71 -1.40 2.35 5.88
N GLY A 72 -0.10 2.44 5.56
CA GLY A 72 0.47 3.66 4.98
C GLY A 72 -0.22 4.03 3.67
N HIS A 73 -0.44 3.04 2.82
CA HIS A 73 -1.16 3.23 1.56
C HIS A 73 -2.63 3.62 1.75
N ALA A 74 -3.34 2.99 2.69
CA ALA A 74 -4.72 3.39 3.01
C ALA A 74 -4.81 4.86 3.42
N ARG A 75 -3.82 5.37 4.18
CA ARG A 75 -3.77 6.77 4.59
C ARG A 75 -3.48 7.71 3.42
N ALA A 76 -2.60 7.32 2.49
CA ALA A 76 -2.39 8.06 1.25
C ALA A 76 -3.68 8.15 0.41
N VAL A 77 -4.40 7.03 0.23
CA VAL A 77 -5.69 7.02 -0.48
C VAL A 77 -6.75 7.86 0.25
N ALA A 78 -6.77 7.83 1.60
CA ALA A 78 -7.68 8.65 2.39
C ALA A 78 -7.37 10.15 2.26
N ALA A 79 -6.10 10.54 2.18
CA ALA A 79 -5.70 11.92 1.92
C ALA A 79 -6.18 12.40 0.54
N GLU A 80 -5.99 11.58 -0.50
CA GLU A 80 -6.47 11.89 -1.85
C GLU A 80 -8.01 11.96 -1.92
N LEU A 81 -8.70 11.01 -1.29
CA LEU A 81 -10.17 11.04 -1.21
C LEU A 81 -10.67 12.31 -0.51
N ARG A 82 -10.02 12.74 0.58
CA ARG A 82 -10.34 14.00 1.26
C ARG A 82 -10.13 15.19 0.33
N HIS A 83 -9.01 15.22 -0.39
CA HIS A 83 -8.73 16.27 -1.37
C HIS A 83 -9.81 16.38 -2.45
N GLN A 84 -10.27 15.25 -3.02
CA GLN A 84 -11.34 15.26 -4.01
C GLN A 84 -12.70 15.61 -3.41
N ALA A 85 -13.00 15.13 -2.19
CA ALA A 85 -14.25 15.42 -1.50
C ALA A 85 -14.38 16.92 -1.13
N ASP A 86 -13.27 17.58 -0.79
CA ASP A 86 -13.25 19.00 -0.46
C ASP A 86 -13.60 19.91 -1.65
N ARG A 87 -13.42 19.42 -2.88
CA ARG A 87 -13.82 20.10 -4.12
C ARG A 87 -15.31 20.00 -4.42
N LEU A 88 -16.05 19.14 -3.70
CA LEU A 88 -17.48 18.98 -3.86
C LEU A 88 -18.29 19.98 -3.01
N PRO A 89 -19.51 20.34 -3.42
CA PRO A 89 -20.41 21.15 -2.60
C PRO A 89 -20.65 20.52 -1.23
N GLN A 90 -20.72 21.35 -0.18
CA GLN A 90 -20.85 20.91 1.20
C GLN A 90 -22.14 20.10 1.46
N SER A 91 -23.21 20.36 0.71
CA SER A 91 -24.48 19.66 0.78
C SER A 91 -24.58 18.42 -0.13
N SER A 92 -23.50 18.06 -0.83
CA SER A 92 -23.54 16.94 -1.77
C SER A 92 -23.51 15.59 -1.04
N GLY A 93 -24.39 14.67 -1.44
CA GLY A 93 -24.42 13.30 -0.94
C GLY A 93 -23.08 12.55 -1.09
N PRO A 94 -22.37 12.66 -2.23
CA PRO A 94 -21.05 12.06 -2.41
C PRO A 94 -20.01 12.53 -1.38
N ARG A 95 -19.99 13.82 -1.02
CA ARG A 95 -19.10 14.35 0.02
C ARG A 95 -19.43 13.76 1.40
N ALA A 96 -20.70 13.74 1.79
CA ALA A 96 -21.12 13.16 3.07
C ALA A 96 -20.75 11.67 3.19
N LEU A 97 -20.85 10.92 2.08
CA LEU A 97 -20.42 9.52 2.05
C LEU A 97 -18.89 9.37 2.09
N ALA A 98 -18.14 10.27 1.45
CA ALA A 98 -16.68 10.29 1.55
C ALA A 98 -16.24 10.54 3.01
N ASP A 99 -16.84 11.53 3.69
CA ASP A 99 -16.54 11.83 5.11
C ASP A 99 -16.86 10.64 6.04
N LEU A 100 -17.94 9.90 5.76
CA LEU A 100 -18.25 8.68 6.51
C LEU A 100 -17.18 7.60 6.32
N VAL A 101 -16.82 7.30 5.07
CA VAL A 101 -15.78 6.29 4.77
C VAL A 101 -14.43 6.70 5.35
N LEU A 102 -14.07 7.99 5.30
CA LEU A 102 -12.84 8.51 5.89
C LEU A 102 -12.80 8.32 7.41
N ARG A 103 -13.91 8.55 8.12
CA ARG A 103 -13.99 8.30 9.57
C ARG A 103 -13.86 6.82 9.90
N GLU A 104 -14.58 5.97 9.17
CA GLU A 104 -14.50 4.52 9.37
C GLU A 104 -13.09 3.99 9.09
N ALA A 105 -12.43 4.49 8.03
CA ALA A 105 -11.05 4.13 7.73
C ALA A 105 -10.10 4.56 8.86
N GLU A 106 -10.25 5.78 9.41
CA GLU A 106 -9.44 6.24 10.55
C GLU A 106 -9.61 5.33 11.78
N GLU A 107 -10.85 5.01 12.13
CA GLU A 107 -11.15 4.10 13.25
C GLU A 107 -10.52 2.71 13.04
N GLN A 108 -10.60 2.18 11.82
CA GLN A 108 -9.99 0.90 11.48
C GLN A 108 -8.46 0.98 11.55
N LEU A 109 -7.85 2.05 11.05
CA LEU A 109 -6.39 2.18 10.89
C LEU A 109 -5.67 2.67 12.16
N SER A 110 -6.38 3.23 13.14
CA SER A 110 -5.83 3.76 14.38
C SER A 110 -5.05 2.73 15.23
N PRO A 111 -5.55 1.48 15.43
CA PRO A 111 -4.79 0.46 16.16
C PRO A 111 -3.51 0.04 15.45
N LEU A 112 -2.44 -0.16 16.23
CA LEU A 112 -1.19 -0.74 15.73
C LEU A 112 -1.47 -2.10 15.08
N PRO A 113 -0.98 -2.35 13.85
CA PRO A 113 -1.30 -3.59 13.16
C PRO A 113 -0.73 -4.82 13.89
N ALA A 114 -1.56 -5.84 14.04
CA ALA A 114 -1.13 -7.15 14.53
C ALA A 114 -0.48 -7.94 13.37
N GLY A 115 0.52 -8.77 13.69
CA GLY A 115 1.18 -9.67 12.73
C GLY A 115 0.35 -10.91 12.38
N THR A 116 -0.92 -10.72 12.03
CA THR A 116 -1.87 -11.80 11.71
C THR A 116 -2.48 -11.63 10.33
N MET A 117 -2.84 -12.74 9.70
CA MET A 117 -3.60 -12.75 8.44
C MET A 117 -4.89 -11.93 8.53
N SER A 118 -5.64 -12.06 9.62
CA SER A 118 -6.92 -11.35 9.80
C SER A 118 -6.73 -9.84 9.83
N CYS A 119 -5.65 -9.35 10.45
CA CYS A 119 -5.30 -7.93 10.45
C CYS A 119 -4.96 -7.45 9.04
N VAL A 120 -4.11 -8.18 8.32
CA VAL A 120 -3.72 -7.86 6.94
C VAL A 120 -4.94 -7.84 6.00
N GLN A 121 -5.85 -8.80 6.13
CA GLN A 121 -7.10 -8.82 5.37
C GLN A 121 -8.04 -7.66 5.72
N ALA A 122 -8.14 -7.30 7.00
CA ALA A 122 -8.91 -6.13 7.41
C ALA A 122 -8.37 -4.85 6.73
N ARG A 123 -7.04 -4.64 6.77
CA ARG A 123 -6.38 -3.52 6.08
C ARG A 123 -6.64 -3.53 4.58
N ALA A 124 -6.54 -4.70 3.93
CA ALA A 124 -6.81 -4.82 2.50
C ALA A 124 -8.27 -4.46 2.13
N ARG A 125 -9.24 -4.83 2.98
CA ARG A 125 -10.65 -4.42 2.80
C ARG A 125 -10.81 -2.90 2.95
N THR A 126 -10.15 -2.29 3.93
CA THR A 126 -10.16 -0.83 4.10
C THR A 126 -9.64 -0.11 2.84
N VAL A 127 -8.49 -0.53 2.31
CA VAL A 127 -7.93 0.06 1.09
C VAL A 127 -8.88 -0.08 -0.10
N ARG A 128 -9.47 -1.28 -0.28
CA ARG A 128 -10.43 -1.52 -1.36
C ARG A 128 -11.65 -0.60 -1.25
N ALA A 129 -12.23 -0.45 -0.06
CA ALA A 129 -13.37 0.42 0.16
C ALA A 129 -13.04 1.90 -0.13
N LEU A 130 -11.84 2.35 0.23
CA LEU A 130 -11.35 3.69 -0.09
C LEU A 130 -11.20 3.90 -1.60
N TYR A 131 -10.63 2.94 -2.34
CA TYR A 131 -10.56 3.00 -3.80
C TYR A 131 -11.93 3.08 -4.46
N GLU A 132 -12.85 2.19 -4.06
CA GLU A 132 -14.22 2.19 -4.61
C GLU A 132 -14.91 3.53 -4.36
N ARG A 133 -14.63 4.20 -3.23
CA ARG A 133 -15.17 5.52 -2.92
C ARG A 133 -14.51 6.62 -3.74
N LEU A 134 -13.19 6.61 -3.87
CA LEU A 134 -12.43 7.57 -4.66
C LEU A 134 -12.87 7.53 -6.14
N ASP A 135 -13.01 6.34 -6.71
CA ASP A 135 -13.44 6.14 -8.10
C ASP A 135 -14.84 6.74 -8.34
N ARG A 136 -15.76 6.60 -7.36
CA ARG A 136 -17.09 7.21 -7.43
C ARG A 136 -17.05 8.74 -7.36
N VAL A 137 -16.28 9.30 -6.44
CA VAL A 137 -16.14 10.76 -6.30
C VAL A 137 -15.54 11.38 -7.57
N VAL A 138 -14.51 10.74 -8.14
CA VAL A 138 -13.89 11.19 -9.39
C VAL A 138 -14.88 11.10 -10.56
N THR A 139 -15.62 9.99 -10.67
CA THR A 139 -16.64 9.82 -11.73
C THR A 139 -17.77 10.86 -11.60
N ASP A 140 -18.28 11.08 -10.40
CA ASP A 140 -19.34 12.07 -10.14
C ASP A 140 -18.86 13.49 -10.44
N SER A 141 -17.61 13.83 -10.11
CA SER A 141 -17.03 15.13 -10.42
C SER A 141 -16.84 15.39 -11.92
N SER A 142 -16.71 14.33 -12.72
CA SER A 142 -16.55 14.41 -14.18
C SER A 142 -17.88 14.58 -14.93
N THR A 143 -19.03 14.42 -14.26
CA THR A 143 -20.36 14.48 -14.92
C THR A 143 -21.11 15.81 -14.71
N ALA A 144 -20.48 16.82 -14.10
CA ALA A 144 -21.06 18.15 -14.02
C ALA A 144 -21.06 18.85 -15.39
N PRO A 145 -22.21 19.29 -15.93
CA PRO A 145 -22.25 20.06 -17.17
C PRO A 145 -21.75 21.49 -16.91
N THR A 146 -20.90 21.98 -17.81
CA THR A 146 -20.49 23.40 -17.94
C THR A 146 -21.68 24.34 -18.12
#